data_AF-A0A1E4JS98-F1
#
_entry.id   AF-A0A1E4JS98-F1
#
_cell.length_a   1.000
_cell.length_b   1.000
_cell.length_c   1.000
_cell.angle_alpha   90.00
_cell.angle_beta   90.00
_cell.angle_gamma   90.00
#
_symmetry.space_group_name_H-M   'P 1'
#
loop_
_entity.id
_entity.type
_entity.pdbx_description
1 polymer ?
#
loop_
_entity_poly.entity_id
_entity_poly.type
_entity_poly.pdbx_seq_one_letter_code
_entity_poly.pdbx_strand_id
1 'polypeptide(L)'
;MHPTEPPFQRIQFYLTAQYDCSYLPDRRARSQVATPTHLIDHQAYSALIRAGFRRSGQFTYRPHCEQCHACVPVRVDVAGFVPNRTQRRCLKRNRHLAARFLPLDFKEEHYALYRSYLGSRHAGGGMDRDGPDQYTQFLLSSNVDSVMVEFRDGDELVMISVIDQIDDGISAVYTFFDPAREQQSLGVYGVLWQIELAKRLELPYLYLGYWIDESRKMAYKKQYPPLEGLVDGRWQVLDT
;
A
#
# COMPACT_ATOMS: atom_id res chain seq x y z
N MET A 1 -38.54 -6.72 -16.97
CA MET A 1 -37.70 -7.53 -16.07
C MET A 1 -37.96 -8.99 -16.44
N HIS A 2 -37.08 -9.63 -17.22
CA HIS A 2 -37.28 -11.02 -17.64
C HIS A 2 -36.83 -11.95 -16.50
N PRO A 3 -37.70 -12.86 -15.99
CA PRO A 3 -37.45 -13.65 -14.79
C PRO A 3 -36.72 -14.99 -15.03
N THR A 4 -35.90 -15.10 -16.08
CA THR A 4 -35.32 -16.40 -16.51
C THR A 4 -33.81 -16.54 -16.35
N GLU A 5 -33.11 -15.55 -15.79
CA GLU A 5 -31.68 -15.68 -15.50
C GLU A 5 -31.43 -15.62 -13.97
N PRO A 6 -30.66 -16.57 -13.40
CA PRO A 6 -30.24 -16.47 -12.01
C PRO A 6 -29.36 -15.22 -11.82
N PRO A 7 -29.52 -14.46 -10.73
CA PRO A 7 -28.80 -13.20 -10.52
C PRO A 7 -27.36 -13.48 -10.08
N PHE A 8 -26.53 -13.96 -10.99
CA PHE A 8 -25.09 -14.05 -10.74
C PHE A 8 -24.52 -12.63 -10.67
N GLN A 9 -24.28 -12.14 -9.46
CA GLN A 9 -23.50 -10.93 -9.27
C GLN A 9 -22.05 -11.24 -9.60
N ARG A 10 -21.45 -10.47 -10.51
CA ARG A 10 -20.07 -10.67 -10.98
C ARG A 10 -19.30 -9.36 -10.84
N ILE A 11 -18.02 -9.48 -10.50
CA ILE A 11 -17.10 -8.35 -10.58
C ILE A 11 -16.92 -7.98 -12.05
N GLN A 12 -17.08 -6.69 -12.33
CA GLN A 12 -16.95 -6.07 -13.63
C GLN A 12 -15.80 -5.07 -13.59
N PHE A 13 -15.19 -4.84 -14.75
CA PHE A 13 -14.08 -3.91 -14.91
C PHE A 13 -14.46 -2.75 -15.81
N TYR A 14 -14.26 -1.54 -15.33
CA TYR A 14 -14.54 -0.31 -16.06
C TYR A 14 -13.29 0.56 -16.16
N LEU A 15 -13.18 1.34 -17.22
CA LEU A 15 -12.12 2.33 -17.38
C LEU A 15 -12.61 3.70 -16.92
N THR A 16 -11.79 4.40 -16.13
CA THR A 16 -12.08 5.79 -15.75
C THR A 16 -11.92 6.73 -16.95
N ALA A 17 -12.44 7.95 -16.81
CA ALA A 17 -12.00 9.07 -17.64
C ALA A 17 -10.48 9.27 -17.50
N GLN A 18 -9.86 9.92 -18.48
CA GLN A 18 -8.44 10.28 -18.40
C GLN A 18 -8.26 11.48 -17.46
N TYR A 19 -7.16 11.48 -16.71
CA TYR A 19 -6.75 12.53 -15.78
C TYR A 19 -5.23 12.72 -15.80
N ASP A 20 -4.69 13.71 -15.10
CA ASP A 20 -3.25 13.94 -15.07
C ASP A 20 -2.53 12.91 -14.20
N CYS A 21 -1.39 12.43 -14.66
CA CYS A 21 -0.63 11.42 -13.94
C CYS A 21 -0.05 12.00 -12.64
N SER A 22 -0.37 11.37 -11.51
CA SER A 22 0.10 11.79 -10.19
C SER A 22 1.60 11.57 -9.96
N TYR A 23 2.29 10.85 -10.87
CA TYR A 23 3.69 10.45 -10.69
C TYR A 23 4.65 11.05 -11.71
N LEU A 24 4.21 11.21 -12.95
CA LEU A 24 5.04 11.67 -14.07
C LEU A 24 4.41 12.95 -14.65
N PRO A 25 5.08 14.11 -14.54
CA PRO A 25 4.60 15.36 -15.13
C PRO A 25 4.30 15.21 -16.62
N ASP A 26 3.35 15.99 -17.11
CA ASP A 26 2.96 16.08 -18.53
C ASP A 26 2.48 14.75 -19.15
N ARG A 27 2.15 13.76 -18.33
CA ARG A 27 1.54 12.49 -18.78
C ARG A 27 0.08 12.40 -18.34
N ARG A 28 -0.72 11.74 -19.17
CA ARG A 28 -2.11 11.40 -18.87
C ARG A 28 -2.17 9.98 -18.30
N ALA A 29 -3.09 9.78 -17.36
CA ALA A 29 -3.35 8.52 -16.70
C ALA A 29 -4.84 8.15 -16.81
N ARG A 30 -5.10 6.85 -16.68
CA ARG A 30 -6.41 6.24 -16.57
C ARG A 30 -6.26 5.01 -15.69
N SER A 31 -7.32 4.66 -14.97
CA SER A 31 -7.39 3.42 -14.20
C SER A 31 -8.45 2.48 -14.73
N GLN A 32 -8.23 1.19 -14.54
CA GLN A 32 -9.26 0.16 -14.58
C GLN A 32 -9.73 -0.09 -13.15
N VAL A 33 -11.05 -0.08 -12.92
CA VAL A 33 -11.66 -0.22 -11.59
C VAL A 33 -12.51 -1.49 -11.55
N ALA A 34 -12.42 -2.23 -10.46
CA ALA A 34 -13.25 -3.39 -10.15
C ALA A 34 -14.48 -2.97 -9.33
N THR A 35 -15.67 -3.45 -9.72
CA THR A 35 -16.96 -3.08 -9.13
C THR A 35 -17.98 -4.22 -9.32
N PRO A 36 -19.03 -4.35 -8.50
CA PRO A 36 -19.35 -3.54 -7.32
C PRO A 36 -18.45 -3.85 -6.11
N THR A 37 -18.18 -2.82 -5.30
CA THR A 37 -17.19 -2.87 -4.20
C THR A 37 -17.55 -3.89 -3.12
N HIS A 38 -18.84 -4.12 -2.86
CA HIS A 38 -19.32 -5.10 -1.87
C HIS A 38 -19.05 -6.55 -2.26
N LEU A 39 -18.70 -6.84 -3.52
CA LEU A 39 -18.27 -8.17 -3.96
C LEU A 39 -16.75 -8.38 -3.85
N ILE A 40 -16.00 -7.35 -3.45
CA ILE A 40 -14.54 -7.42 -3.32
C ILE A 40 -14.23 -7.79 -1.87
N ASP A 41 -14.42 -9.06 -1.56
CA ASP A 41 -14.00 -9.68 -0.29
C ASP A 41 -12.50 -10.05 -0.31
N HIS A 42 -12.02 -10.70 0.75
CA HIS A 42 -10.64 -11.19 0.86
C HIS A 42 -10.21 -12.07 -0.33
N GLN A 43 -11.04 -13.01 -0.76
CA GLN A 43 -10.70 -13.94 -1.84
C GLN A 43 -10.62 -13.22 -3.19
N ALA A 44 -11.62 -12.39 -3.49
CA ALA A 44 -11.66 -11.57 -4.69
C ALA A 44 -10.46 -10.61 -4.73
N TYR A 45 -10.17 -9.93 -3.61
CA TYR A 45 -9.06 -8.99 -3.55
C TYR A 45 -7.70 -9.70 -3.72
N SER A 46 -7.51 -10.87 -3.12
CA SER A 46 -6.30 -11.67 -3.29
C SER A 46 -6.04 -12.03 -4.77
N ALA A 47 -7.09 -12.37 -5.52
CA ALA A 47 -6.97 -12.56 -6.98
C ALA A 47 -6.64 -11.25 -7.72
N LEU A 48 -7.29 -10.15 -7.36
CA LEU A 48 -7.10 -8.84 -7.99
C LEU A 48 -5.69 -8.28 -7.76
N ILE A 49 -5.15 -8.34 -6.54
CA ILE A 49 -3.80 -7.84 -6.25
C ILE A 49 -2.71 -8.64 -6.96
N ARG A 50 -2.91 -9.96 -7.11
CA ARG A 50 -2.05 -10.82 -7.96
C ARG A 50 -2.11 -10.43 -9.44
N ALA A 51 -3.22 -9.87 -9.90
CA ALA A 51 -3.40 -9.30 -11.24
C ALA A 51 -2.98 -7.81 -11.34
N GLY A 52 -2.31 -7.28 -10.31
CA GLY A 52 -1.75 -5.94 -10.29
C GLY A 52 -2.71 -4.84 -9.84
N PHE A 53 -3.86 -5.18 -9.25
CA PHE A 53 -4.75 -4.21 -8.61
C PHE A 53 -4.24 -3.78 -7.24
N ARG A 54 -4.70 -2.62 -6.80
CA ARG A 54 -4.50 -2.05 -5.47
C ARG A 54 -5.82 -1.47 -4.97
N ARG A 55 -5.92 -1.22 -3.67
CA ARG A 55 -7.10 -0.59 -3.08
C ARG A 55 -6.79 0.76 -2.44
N SER A 56 -7.82 1.59 -2.35
CA SER A 56 -7.87 2.87 -1.63
C SER A 56 -9.27 2.99 -1.06
N GLY A 57 -9.42 2.88 0.26
CA GLY A 57 -10.72 2.66 0.87
C GLY A 57 -11.40 1.40 0.30
N GLN A 58 -12.66 1.56 -0.12
CA GLN A 58 -13.46 0.54 -0.80
C GLN A 58 -13.18 0.41 -2.30
N PHE A 59 -12.41 1.33 -2.90
CA PHE A 59 -12.14 1.30 -4.35
C PHE A 59 -10.96 0.39 -4.66
N THR A 60 -11.11 -0.50 -5.65
CA THR A 60 -10.04 -1.37 -6.14
C THR A 60 -9.74 -1.07 -7.60
N TYR A 61 -8.48 -0.78 -7.91
CA TYR A 61 -8.07 -0.25 -9.21
C TYR A 61 -6.65 -0.67 -9.62
N ARG A 62 -6.36 -0.56 -10.91
CA ARG A 62 -4.99 -0.58 -11.45
C ARG A 62 -4.79 0.46 -12.54
N PRO A 63 -3.57 1.00 -12.72
CA PRO A 63 -3.22 1.80 -13.87
C PRO A 63 -3.52 1.06 -15.19
N HIS A 64 -4.13 1.77 -16.13
CA HIS A 64 -4.44 1.27 -17.46
C HIS A 64 -4.30 2.41 -18.48
N CYS A 65 -3.07 2.91 -18.62
CA CYS A 65 -2.73 4.00 -19.51
C CYS A 65 -2.48 3.49 -20.93
N GLU A 66 -2.89 4.24 -21.95
CA GLU A 66 -2.79 3.81 -23.36
C GLU A 66 -1.34 3.79 -23.90
N GLN A 67 -0.50 4.71 -23.43
CA GLN A 67 0.87 4.92 -23.95
C GLN A 67 1.93 4.86 -22.84
N CYS A 68 1.62 4.25 -21.69
CA CYS A 68 2.52 4.26 -20.54
C CYS A 68 2.38 2.96 -19.72
N HIS A 69 3.52 2.31 -19.46
CA HIS A 69 3.61 1.10 -18.64
C HIS A 69 4.52 1.29 -17.41
N ALA A 70 4.78 2.53 -17.01
CA ALA A 70 5.75 2.85 -15.96
C ALA A 70 5.32 2.36 -14.56
N CYS A 71 4.01 2.20 -14.32
CA CYS A 71 3.50 1.70 -13.04
C CYS A 71 3.55 0.18 -12.99
N VAL A 72 4.65 -0.37 -12.48
CA VAL A 72 4.85 -1.82 -12.33
C VAL A 72 4.40 -2.25 -10.93
N PRO A 73 3.37 -3.12 -10.78
CA PRO A 73 3.06 -3.72 -9.50
C PRO A 73 4.24 -4.54 -9.00
N VAL A 74 4.64 -4.35 -7.74
CA VAL A 74 5.79 -5.04 -7.15
C VAL A 74 5.49 -5.70 -5.81
N ARG A 75 6.18 -6.80 -5.55
CA ARG A 75 6.18 -7.52 -4.28
C ARG A 75 7.58 -8.02 -3.95
N VAL A 76 7.88 -8.12 -2.66
CA VAL A 76 9.14 -8.69 -2.16
C VAL A 76 8.91 -10.16 -1.85
N ASP A 77 9.74 -11.06 -2.37
CA ASP A 77 9.83 -12.43 -1.84
C ASP A 77 10.56 -12.35 -0.49
N VAL A 78 9.80 -12.56 0.58
CA VAL A 78 10.31 -12.35 1.93
C VAL A 78 11.28 -13.44 2.33
N ALA A 79 11.14 -14.67 1.84
CA ALA A 79 12.05 -15.76 2.17
C ALA A 79 13.48 -15.47 1.67
N GLY A 80 13.60 -14.92 0.46
CA GLY A 80 14.88 -14.50 -0.11
C GLY A 80 15.43 -13.17 0.41
N PHE A 81 14.62 -12.36 1.12
CA PHE A 81 15.05 -11.03 1.56
C PHE A 81 16.11 -11.07 2.65
N VAL A 82 17.24 -10.41 2.39
CA VAL A 82 18.34 -10.20 3.33
C VAL A 82 18.61 -8.70 3.50
N PRO A 83 18.46 -8.13 4.72
CA PRO A 83 18.67 -6.71 4.93
C PRO A 83 20.14 -6.33 4.74
N ASN A 84 20.41 -5.26 3.99
CA ASN A 84 21.75 -4.70 3.81
C ASN A 84 22.27 -4.00 5.08
N ARG A 85 23.52 -3.50 5.06
CA ARG A 85 24.16 -2.85 6.23
C ARG A 85 23.33 -1.67 6.78
N THR A 86 22.72 -0.86 5.92
CA THR A 86 21.93 0.31 6.32
C THR A 86 20.59 -0.11 6.89
N GLN A 87 19.91 -1.09 6.28
CA GLN A 87 18.66 -1.66 6.78
C GLN A 87 18.86 -2.34 8.15
N ARG A 88 19.96 -3.09 8.35
CA ARG A 88 20.30 -3.67 9.66
C ARG A 88 20.53 -2.61 10.74
N ARG A 89 21.17 -1.48 10.39
CA ARG A 89 21.33 -0.33 11.30
C ARG A 89 19.98 0.31 11.64
N CYS A 90 19.09 0.45 10.66
CA CYS A 90 17.74 0.97 10.85
C CYS A 90 16.94 0.07 11.80
N LEU A 91 16.94 -1.25 11.60
CA LEU A 91 16.32 -2.21 12.52
C LEU A 91 16.86 -2.07 13.94
N LYS A 92 18.19 -2.04 14.11
CA LYS A 92 18.80 -1.89 15.44
C LYS A 92 18.39 -0.60 16.14
N ARG A 93 18.31 0.51 15.39
CA ARG A 93 17.95 1.83 15.91
C ARG A 93 16.53 1.87 16.46
N ASN A 94 15.60 1.22 15.77
CA ASN A 94 14.16 1.27 16.07
C ASN A 94 13.64 0.08 16.87
N ARG A 95 14.53 -0.80 17.37
CA ARG A 95 14.17 -2.01 18.13
C ARG A 95 13.36 -1.74 19.43
N HIS A 96 13.40 -0.51 19.91
CA HIS A 96 12.72 -0.09 21.14
C HIS A 96 11.23 0.22 20.90
N LEU A 97 10.82 0.37 19.63
CA LEU A 97 9.44 0.67 19.29
C LEU A 97 8.54 -0.53 19.56
N ALA A 98 7.47 -0.31 20.32
CA ALA A 98 6.43 -1.29 20.56
C ALA A 98 5.40 -1.25 19.43
N ALA A 99 5.17 -2.38 18.77
CA ALA A 99 4.15 -2.52 17.73
C ALA A 99 2.87 -3.17 18.31
N ARG A 100 1.69 -2.63 17.99
CA ARG A 100 0.40 -3.18 18.41
C ARG A 100 -0.57 -3.21 17.24
N PHE A 101 -1.29 -4.33 17.10
CA PHE A 101 -2.36 -4.49 16.12
C PHE A 101 -3.67 -3.93 16.68
N LEU A 102 -4.41 -3.22 15.83
CA LEU A 102 -5.67 -2.58 16.14
C LEU A 102 -6.65 -2.77 14.98
N PRO A 103 -7.97 -2.77 15.27
CA PRO A 103 -8.98 -2.61 14.23
C PRO A 103 -8.84 -1.25 13.51
N LEU A 104 -9.50 -1.13 12.37
CA LEU A 104 -9.59 0.10 11.59
C LEU A 104 -10.57 1.09 12.22
N ASP A 105 -10.21 1.63 13.38
CA ASP A 105 -11.03 2.61 14.10
C ASP A 105 -10.41 4.01 14.06
N PHE A 106 -11.28 5.02 14.04
CA PHE A 106 -10.85 6.41 14.12
C PHE A 106 -10.31 6.74 15.51
N LYS A 107 -9.10 7.29 15.56
CA LYS A 107 -8.52 7.90 16.76
C LYS A 107 -7.95 9.25 16.42
N GLU A 108 -8.25 10.24 17.24
CA GLU A 108 -7.80 11.62 17.04
C GLU A 108 -6.26 11.73 16.97
N GLU A 109 -5.54 10.99 17.84
CA GLU A 109 -4.07 10.95 17.85
C GLU A 109 -3.50 10.42 16.52
N HIS A 110 -4.11 9.38 15.95
CA HIS A 110 -3.70 8.80 14.67
C HIS A 110 -3.91 9.80 13.53
N TYR A 111 -5.08 10.46 13.52
CA TYR A 111 -5.41 11.47 12.53
C TYR A 111 -4.49 12.70 12.63
N ALA A 112 -4.14 13.14 13.84
CA ALA A 112 -3.18 14.22 14.05
C ALA A 112 -1.80 13.88 13.46
N LEU A 113 -1.30 12.66 13.67
CA LEU A 113 -0.06 12.18 13.07
C LEU A 113 -0.14 12.12 11.54
N TYR A 114 -1.27 11.64 10.99
CA TYR A 114 -1.51 11.62 9.54
C TYR A 114 -1.42 13.01 8.93
N ARG A 115 -2.07 14.01 9.54
CA ARG A 115 -2.02 15.40 9.07
C ARG A 115 -0.62 15.99 9.13
N SER A 116 0.11 15.75 10.21
CA SER A 116 1.51 16.19 10.35
C SER A 116 2.39 15.59 9.25
N TYR A 117 2.26 14.29 9.01
CA TYR A 117 2.98 13.58 7.95
C TYR A 117 2.66 14.14 6.56
N LEU A 118 1.37 14.32 6.23
CA LEU A 118 0.95 14.89 4.95
C LEU A 118 1.51 16.29 4.74
N GLY A 119 1.41 17.18 5.74
CA GLY A 119 1.93 18.54 5.64
C GLY A 119 3.43 18.58 5.32
N SER A 120 4.21 17.63 5.85
CA SER A 120 5.65 17.54 5.58
C SER A 120 6.00 16.96 4.20
N ARG A 121 5.21 16.00 3.69
CA ARG A 121 5.54 15.21 2.47
C ARG A 121 4.81 15.66 1.22
N HIS A 122 3.68 16.35 1.39
CA HIS A 122 2.74 16.65 0.32
C HIS A 122 2.43 18.13 0.16
N ALA A 123 3.13 19.06 0.83
CA ALA A 123 2.92 20.50 0.65
C ALA A 123 2.71 20.91 -0.84
N GLY A 124 1.49 21.32 -1.17
CA GLY A 124 1.05 21.70 -2.53
C GLY A 124 0.45 20.58 -3.39
N GLY A 125 0.25 19.38 -2.85
CA GLY A 125 -0.12 18.15 -3.58
C GLY A 125 -1.59 17.75 -3.50
N GLY A 126 -2.44 18.60 -2.94
CA GLY A 126 -3.91 18.42 -2.91
C GLY A 126 -4.45 17.56 -1.75
N MET A 127 -3.64 16.67 -1.17
CA MET A 127 -4.02 15.87 0.03
C MET A 127 -3.96 16.68 1.34
N ASP A 128 -3.37 17.88 1.31
CA ASP A 128 -3.18 18.77 2.46
C ASP A 128 -4.52 19.29 3.04
N ARG A 129 -5.62 19.05 2.31
CA ARG A 129 -6.99 19.47 2.64
C ARG A 129 -7.87 18.32 3.14
N ASP A 130 -7.30 17.12 3.31
CA ASP A 130 -8.09 15.96 3.71
C ASP A 130 -8.67 16.14 5.11
N GLY A 131 -10.00 16.14 5.20
CA GLY A 131 -10.72 16.14 6.47
C GLY A 131 -10.76 14.75 7.11
N PRO A 132 -11.30 14.63 8.35
CA PRO A 132 -11.45 13.35 9.03
C PRO A 132 -12.26 12.31 8.22
N ASP A 133 -13.24 12.78 7.44
CA ASP A 133 -14.07 11.93 6.58
C ASP A 133 -13.25 11.30 5.44
N GLN A 134 -12.35 12.06 4.81
CA GLN A 134 -11.46 11.53 3.77
C GLN A 134 -10.44 10.55 4.34
N TYR A 135 -9.87 10.85 5.50
CA TYR A 135 -9.01 9.91 6.23
C TYR A 135 -9.74 8.59 6.51
N THR A 136 -10.99 8.67 6.98
CA THR A 136 -11.82 7.50 7.29
C THR A 136 -12.13 6.69 6.04
N GLN A 137 -12.61 7.35 4.98
CA GLN A 137 -12.91 6.68 3.70
C GLN A 137 -11.67 6.03 3.08
N PHE A 138 -10.50 6.68 3.21
CA PHE A 138 -9.26 6.20 2.62
C PHE A 138 -8.64 5.02 3.38
N LEU A 139 -8.53 5.13 4.71
CA LEU A 139 -7.74 4.20 5.53
C LEU A 139 -8.58 3.27 6.40
N LEU A 140 -9.80 3.66 6.77
CA LEU A 140 -10.62 2.92 7.73
C LEU A 140 -11.75 2.12 7.08
N SER A 141 -12.08 2.41 5.81
CA SER A 141 -13.03 1.61 5.04
C SER A 141 -12.33 0.49 4.27
N SER A 142 -12.69 -0.77 4.56
CA SER A 142 -12.21 -1.94 3.82
C SER A 142 -13.22 -3.09 3.86
N ASN A 143 -13.29 -3.86 2.76
CA ASN A 143 -14.00 -5.14 2.67
C ASN A 143 -13.03 -6.33 2.72
N VAL A 144 -11.75 -6.06 2.99
CA VAL A 144 -10.63 -7.02 3.05
C VAL A 144 -10.16 -7.12 4.48
N ASP A 145 -9.57 -8.24 4.87
CA ASP A 145 -8.94 -8.44 6.18
C ASP A 145 -7.79 -7.45 6.39
N SER A 146 -8.13 -6.34 7.04
CA SER A 146 -7.27 -5.16 7.17
C SER A 146 -7.05 -4.85 8.65
N VAL A 147 -5.82 -4.53 9.00
CA VAL A 147 -5.45 -4.13 10.36
C VAL A 147 -4.61 -2.87 10.34
N MET A 148 -4.72 -2.11 11.43
CA MET A 148 -3.82 -1.00 11.71
C MET A 148 -2.74 -1.47 12.69
N VAL A 149 -1.50 -1.13 12.40
CA VAL A 149 -0.37 -1.36 13.30
C VAL A 149 0.12 -0.01 13.82
N GLU A 150 -0.03 0.21 15.12
CA GLU A 150 0.57 1.36 15.80
C GLU A 150 1.97 1.02 16.30
N PHE A 151 2.87 2.00 16.20
CA PHE A 151 4.24 1.92 16.70
C PHE A 151 4.46 3.06 17.69
N ARG A 152 4.87 2.71 18.91
CA ARG A 152 5.07 3.67 20.00
C ARG A 152 6.48 3.61 20.58
N ASP A 153 7.04 4.77 20.89
CA ASP A 153 8.29 4.96 21.64
C ASP A 153 7.91 5.33 23.08
N GLY A 154 7.84 4.33 23.96
CA GLY A 154 7.15 4.48 25.25
C GLY A 154 5.67 4.84 25.03
N ASP A 155 5.27 6.01 25.54
CA ASP A 155 3.90 6.52 25.42
C ASP A 155 3.69 7.47 24.22
N GLU A 156 4.68 7.65 23.36
CA GLU A 156 4.57 8.50 22.18
C GLU A 156 4.22 7.69 20.93
N LEU A 157 3.16 8.08 20.21
CA LEU A 157 2.84 7.50 18.90
C LEU A 157 3.78 8.06 17.82
N VAL A 158 4.52 7.17 17.15
CA VAL A 158 5.55 7.60 16.17
C VAL A 158 5.27 7.14 14.74
N MET A 159 4.52 6.06 14.54
CA MET A 159 4.22 5.53 13.21
C MET A 159 2.94 4.70 13.23
N ILE A 160 2.19 4.77 12.13
CA ILE A 160 1.06 3.89 11.82
C ILE A 160 1.33 3.21 10.47
N SER A 161 1.03 1.92 10.37
CA SER A 161 0.92 1.22 9.09
C SER A 161 -0.46 0.55 8.98
N VAL A 162 -1.16 0.79 7.87
CA VAL A 162 -2.36 0.05 7.49
C VAL A 162 -1.93 -1.04 6.53
N ILE A 163 -2.29 -2.28 6.83
CA ILE A 163 -1.93 -3.45 6.05
C ILE A 163 -3.14 -4.34 5.79
N ASP A 164 -3.14 -5.02 4.65
CA ASP A 164 -4.08 -6.10 4.36
C ASP A 164 -3.38 -7.44 4.47
N GLN A 165 -4.08 -8.44 4.98
CA GLN A 165 -3.73 -9.82 4.76
C GLN A 165 -4.44 -10.32 3.49
N ILE A 166 -3.72 -11.06 2.67
CA ILE A 166 -4.20 -11.74 1.47
C ILE A 166 -3.65 -13.17 1.45
N ASP A 167 -4.15 -14.02 0.54
CA ASP A 167 -3.82 -15.47 0.56
C ASP A 167 -2.30 -15.76 0.60
N ASP A 168 -1.51 -15.01 -0.18
CA ASP A 168 -0.08 -15.25 -0.38
C ASP A 168 0.81 -14.11 0.15
N GLY A 169 0.29 -13.23 1.02
CA GLY A 169 1.08 -12.09 1.44
C GLY A 169 0.43 -11.08 2.37
N ILE A 170 1.21 -10.05 2.64
CA ILE A 170 0.75 -8.80 3.24
C ILE A 170 0.77 -7.72 2.17
N SER A 171 -0.26 -6.87 2.13
CA SER A 171 -0.28 -5.66 1.29
C SER A 171 -0.02 -4.43 2.15
N ALA A 172 1.08 -3.72 1.87
CA ALA A 172 1.37 -2.44 2.50
C ALA A 172 0.43 -1.37 1.94
N VAL A 173 -0.69 -1.06 2.60
CA VAL A 173 -1.70 -0.12 2.08
C VAL A 173 -1.19 1.31 2.19
N TYR A 174 -0.86 1.74 3.40
CA TYR A 174 -0.35 3.09 3.66
C TYR A 174 0.42 3.14 4.98
N THR A 175 1.49 3.94 5.03
CA THR A 175 2.30 4.15 6.23
C THR A 175 2.56 5.65 6.39
N PHE A 176 2.29 6.17 7.59
CA PHE A 176 2.59 7.54 7.99
C PHE A 176 3.26 7.55 9.36
N PHE A 177 4.11 8.54 9.59
CA PHE A 177 4.98 8.58 10.76
C PHE A 177 5.36 10.02 11.11
N ASP A 178 5.92 10.19 12.30
CA ASP A 178 6.33 11.50 12.79
C ASP A 178 7.48 12.06 11.92
N PRO A 179 7.25 13.17 11.19
CA PRO A 179 8.28 13.77 10.34
C PRO A 179 9.46 14.36 11.14
N ALA A 180 9.29 14.67 12.43
CA ALA A 180 10.39 15.16 13.28
C ALA A 180 11.44 14.07 13.55
N ARG A 181 11.07 12.79 13.37
CA ARG A 181 11.93 11.62 13.60
C ARG A 181 12.63 11.15 12.32
N GLU A 182 12.99 12.05 11.40
CA GLU A 182 13.64 11.70 10.12
C GLU A 182 14.90 10.84 10.30
N GLN A 183 15.69 11.13 11.33
CA GLN A 183 16.91 10.38 11.67
C GLN A 183 16.64 8.93 12.08
N GLN A 184 15.39 8.54 12.35
CA GLN A 184 15.02 7.14 12.64
C GLN A 184 14.74 6.33 11.37
N SER A 185 14.54 6.98 10.21
CA SER A 185 14.21 6.33 8.95
C SER A 185 12.96 5.43 9.06
N LEU A 186 11.92 5.93 9.72
CA LEU A 186 10.71 5.15 10.08
C LEU A 186 10.03 4.50 8.86
N GLY A 187 10.01 5.15 7.70
CA GLY A 187 9.49 4.52 6.47
C GLY A 187 10.25 3.26 6.05
N VAL A 188 11.58 3.23 6.21
CA VAL A 188 12.39 2.02 5.94
C VAL A 188 12.11 0.97 7.02
N TYR A 189 12.04 1.39 8.28
CA TYR A 189 11.72 0.49 9.38
C TYR A 189 10.36 -0.18 9.19
N GLY A 190 9.33 0.56 8.78
CA GLY A 190 7.98 0.05 8.52
C GLY A 190 7.96 -1.05 7.46
N VAL A 191 8.70 -0.88 6.35
CA VAL A 191 8.82 -1.94 5.32
C VAL A 191 9.53 -3.16 5.88
N LEU A 192 10.67 -2.98 6.56
CA LEU A 192 11.44 -4.10 7.13
C LEU A 192 10.64 -4.86 8.19
N TRP A 193 9.85 -4.15 8.98
CA TRP A 193 8.97 -4.74 9.98
C TRP A 193 7.86 -5.57 9.32
N GLN A 194 7.26 -5.08 8.23
CA GLN A 194 6.24 -5.84 7.48
C GLN A 194 6.83 -7.09 6.78
N ILE A 195 8.08 -7.03 6.30
CA ILE A 195 8.77 -8.21 5.78
C ILE A 195 8.93 -9.26 6.89
N GLU A 196 9.36 -8.84 8.07
CA GLU A 196 9.53 -9.73 9.22
C GLU A 196 8.17 -10.28 9.71
N LEU A 197 7.10 -9.48 9.67
CA LEU A 197 5.75 -9.95 9.96
C LEU A 197 5.31 -11.03 8.97
N ALA A 198 5.47 -10.79 7.66
CA ALA A 198 5.13 -11.77 6.62
C ALA A 198 5.89 -13.10 6.84
N LYS A 199 7.19 -13.05 7.19
CA LYS A 199 7.96 -14.24 7.56
C LYS A 199 7.35 -15.00 8.74
N ARG A 200 6.95 -14.30 9.81
CA ARG A 200 6.34 -14.91 11.00
C ARG A 200 4.98 -15.51 10.75
N LEU A 201 4.23 -14.96 9.79
CA LEU A 201 2.96 -15.48 9.34
C LEU A 201 3.10 -16.55 8.26
N GLU A 202 4.32 -16.95 7.90
CA GLU A 202 4.62 -17.92 6.84
C GLU A 202 4.04 -17.51 5.47
N LEU A 203 3.91 -16.21 5.24
CA LEU A 203 3.43 -15.65 3.97
C LEU A 203 4.62 -15.33 3.04
N PRO A 204 4.58 -15.74 1.77
CA PRO A 204 5.75 -15.62 0.88
C PRO A 204 6.02 -14.20 0.41
N TYR A 205 5.01 -13.31 0.39
CA TYR A 205 5.16 -12.00 -0.26
C TYR A 205 4.76 -10.81 0.61
N LEU A 206 5.49 -9.71 0.42
CA LEU A 206 5.05 -8.36 0.82
C LEU A 206 4.78 -7.52 -0.43
N TYR A 207 3.52 -7.16 -0.67
CA TYR A 207 3.10 -6.31 -1.78
C TYR A 207 3.31 -4.83 -1.45
N LEU A 208 4.26 -4.20 -2.12
CA LEU A 208 4.62 -2.80 -1.89
C LEU A 208 3.85 -1.81 -2.77
N GLY A 209 2.99 -2.30 -3.68
CA GLY A 209 2.21 -1.47 -4.60
C GLY A 209 2.95 -1.20 -5.90
N TYR A 210 2.84 0.01 -6.47
CA TYR A 210 3.47 0.32 -7.74
C TYR A 210 4.87 0.87 -7.56
N TRP A 211 5.82 0.29 -8.29
CA TRP A 211 7.14 0.85 -8.54
C TRP A 211 7.11 1.60 -9.88
N ILE A 212 7.76 2.77 -9.92
CA ILE A 212 7.87 3.65 -11.08
C ILE A 212 9.31 4.16 -11.07
N ASP A 213 10.11 3.82 -12.08
CA ASP A 213 11.55 4.11 -12.10
C ASP A 213 11.82 5.62 -12.07
N GLU A 214 11.06 6.36 -12.86
CA GLU A 214 11.24 7.80 -13.04
C GLU A 214 10.64 8.63 -11.90
N SER A 215 9.98 8.00 -10.92
CA SER A 215 9.39 8.69 -9.77
C SER A 215 10.24 8.51 -8.52
N ARG A 216 10.89 9.57 -8.04
CA ARG A 216 11.65 9.56 -6.78
C ARG A 216 10.83 9.05 -5.58
N LYS A 217 9.52 9.31 -5.56
CA LYS A 217 8.62 8.86 -4.49
C LYS A 217 8.38 7.34 -4.54
N MET A 218 8.50 6.71 -5.70
CA MET A 218 8.19 5.28 -5.89
C MET A 218 9.43 4.40 -6.14
N ALA A 219 10.56 4.99 -6.52
CA ALA A 219 11.80 4.30 -6.85
C ALA A 219 12.43 3.54 -5.65
N TYR A 220 12.13 3.94 -4.41
CA TYR A 220 12.71 3.33 -3.21
C TYR A 220 12.44 1.83 -3.07
N LYS A 221 11.39 1.30 -3.71
CA LYS A 221 10.98 -0.11 -3.58
C LYS A 221 12.04 -1.09 -4.10
N LYS A 222 12.87 -0.66 -5.07
CA LYS A 222 14.03 -1.43 -5.57
C LYS A 222 15.08 -1.74 -4.49
N GLN A 223 15.03 -1.07 -3.34
CA GLN A 223 15.96 -1.30 -2.23
C GLN A 223 15.65 -2.57 -1.42
N TYR A 224 14.63 -3.34 -1.78
CA TYR A 224 14.21 -4.56 -1.08
C TYR A 224 14.27 -5.82 -1.98
N PRO A 225 15.46 -6.22 -2.47
CA PRO A 225 15.61 -7.44 -3.24
C PRO A 225 15.47 -8.71 -2.36
N PRO A 226 14.93 -9.83 -2.89
CA PRO A 226 14.42 -10.01 -4.25
C PRO A 226 13.06 -9.33 -4.45
N LEU A 227 13.03 -8.37 -5.38
CA LEU A 227 11.82 -7.62 -5.72
C LEU A 227 11.29 -8.18 -7.03
N GLU A 228 10.08 -8.72 -7.01
CA GLU A 228 9.37 -9.15 -8.20
C GLU A 228 8.49 -8.02 -8.74
N GLY A 229 8.42 -7.90 -10.06
CA GLY A 229 7.49 -7.03 -10.77
C GLY A 229 6.54 -7.84 -11.64
N LEU A 230 5.30 -7.39 -11.74
CA LEU A 230 4.32 -7.94 -12.68
C LEU A 230 4.54 -7.31 -14.06
N VAL A 231 5.23 -8.02 -14.95
CA VAL A 231 5.55 -7.60 -16.31
C VAL A 231 4.95 -8.60 -17.29
N ASP A 232 4.23 -8.11 -18.30
CA ASP A 232 3.53 -8.95 -19.29
C ASP A 232 2.67 -10.06 -18.68
N GLY A 233 2.02 -9.74 -17.54
CA GLY A 233 1.15 -10.65 -16.81
C GLY A 233 1.88 -11.74 -16.01
N ARG A 234 3.20 -11.66 -15.87
CA ARG A 234 4.02 -12.61 -15.11
C ARG A 234 4.82 -11.90 -14.02
N TRP A 235 4.82 -12.49 -12.84
CA TRP A 235 5.71 -12.07 -11.76
C TRP A 235 7.12 -12.57 -12.06
N GLN A 236 8.08 -11.66 -12.11
CA GLN A 236 9.49 -11.97 -12.35
C GLN A 236 10.38 -11.07 -11.49
N VAL A 237 11.52 -11.60 -11.05
CA VAL A 237 12.52 -10.82 -10.32
C VAL A 237 12.99 -9.67 -11.21
N LEU A 238 12.97 -8.46 -10.67
CA LEU A 238 13.49 -7.28 -11.35
C LEU A 238 15.01 -7.23 -11.18
N ASP A 239 15.72 -7.04 -12.28
CA ASP A 239 17.13 -6.68 -12.25
C ASP A 239 17.25 -5.34 -11.51
N THR A 240 17.87 -5.39 -10.31
CA THR A 240 18.03 -4.25 -9.40
C THR A 240 19.49 -3.93 -9.20
#